data_AF-A0A229SQH3-F1
#
_entry.id   AF-A0A229SQH3-F1
#
_cell.length_a   1.000
_cell.length_b   1.000
_cell.length_c   1.000
_cell.angle_alpha   90.00
_cell.angle_beta   90.00
_cell.angle_gamma   90.00
#
_symmetry.space_group_name_H-M   'P 1'
#
loop_
_entity.id
_entity.type
_entity.pdbx_description
1 polymer ?
#
loop_
_entity_poly.entity_id
_entity_poly.type
_entity_poly.pdbx_seq_one_letter_code
_entity_poly.pdbx_strand_id
1 'polypeptide(L)'
;MALLDEVRWFPGAARLVDLARAEMPQQKSESAAFVTLVSLRAHGIAVASQDDTASAGSSPASAAAAIAELSGGELTAVPAEGAWTAAALRAILAGVPELDVTLVAFVDTADLGAPDTPDRALRDYLDGGLPPFWSSRWHARNPVFLAGTVSGPGGTLVAVVDGYRSIGRDGVHLQMLDRVVAALRGLLLVVPAADAPAALALVARARLTP
;
A
#
# COMPACT_ATOMS: atom_id res chain seq x y z
N MET A 1 20.77 13.88 -1.99
CA MET A 1 20.04 12.65 -2.30
C MET A 1 18.65 12.77 -1.70
N ALA A 2 17.60 12.50 -2.47
CA ALA A 2 16.24 12.56 -1.94
C ALA A 2 15.98 11.34 -1.08
N LEU A 3 15.12 11.45 -0.07
CA LEU A 3 14.87 10.33 0.84
C LEU A 3 14.21 9.13 0.13
N LEU A 4 13.45 9.38 -0.94
CA LEU A 4 12.88 8.33 -1.79
C LEU A 4 13.95 7.49 -2.52
N ASP A 5 15.15 8.02 -2.75
CA ASP A 5 16.24 7.29 -3.40
C ASP A 5 16.85 6.22 -2.46
N GLU A 6 16.55 6.32 -1.15
CA GLU A 6 17.03 5.41 -0.10
C GLU A 6 16.03 4.29 0.22
N VAL A 7 14.85 4.31 -0.41
CA VAL A 7 13.80 3.31 -0.19
C VAL A 7 14.28 1.93 -0.64
N ARG A 8 14.21 0.98 0.29
CA ARG A 8 14.26 -0.44 -0.06
C ARG A 8 12.89 -0.85 -0.59
N TRP A 9 12.77 -0.77 -1.91
CA TRP A 9 11.58 -1.18 -2.66
C TRP A 9 11.33 -2.68 -2.50
N PHE A 10 10.06 -3.05 -2.37
CA PHE A 10 9.64 -4.45 -2.38
C PHE A 10 9.78 -5.07 -3.78
N PRO A 11 9.83 -6.42 -3.89
CA PRO A 11 9.77 -7.09 -5.19
C PRO A 11 8.60 -6.56 -6.03
N GLY A 12 8.83 -6.28 -7.31
CA GLY A 12 7.79 -5.75 -8.22
C GLY A 12 7.42 -4.27 -8.02
N ALA A 13 7.86 -3.61 -6.95
CA ALA A 13 7.41 -2.25 -6.61
C ALA A 13 7.78 -1.19 -7.66
N ALA A 14 8.92 -1.31 -8.34
CA ALA A 14 9.28 -0.39 -9.43
C ALA A 14 8.24 -0.44 -10.57
N ARG A 15 7.89 -1.66 -11.01
CA ARG A 15 6.83 -1.89 -12.01
C ARG A 15 5.47 -1.40 -11.51
N LEU A 16 5.15 -1.67 -10.24
CA LEU A 16 3.91 -1.20 -9.61
C LEU A 16 3.80 0.33 -9.66
N VAL A 17 4.86 1.05 -9.30
CA VAL A 17 4.91 2.52 -9.33
C VAL A 17 4.75 3.05 -10.75
N ASP A 18 5.42 2.44 -11.73
CA ASP A 18 5.30 2.85 -13.13
C ASP A 18 3.88 2.63 -13.68
N LEU A 19 3.27 1.48 -13.37
CA LEU A 19 1.89 1.17 -13.73
C LEU A 19 0.90 2.13 -13.06
N ALA A 20 1.07 2.39 -11.77
CA ALA A 20 0.25 3.34 -11.03
C ALA A 20 0.34 4.74 -11.67
N ARG A 21 1.55 5.23 -11.97
CA ARG A 21 1.76 6.55 -12.58
C ARG A 21 1.19 6.69 -13.99
N ALA A 22 1.18 5.60 -14.76
CA ALA A 22 0.59 5.56 -16.09
C ALA A 22 -0.94 5.63 -16.04
N GLU A 23 -1.54 5.07 -14.98
CA GLU A 23 -2.98 5.05 -14.78
C GLU A 23 -3.50 6.27 -14.02
N MET A 24 -2.63 7.01 -13.32
CA MET A 24 -2.99 8.22 -12.60
C MET A 24 -3.54 9.33 -13.53
N PRO A 25 -4.53 10.11 -13.07
CA PRO A 25 -5.14 10.03 -11.75
C PRO A 25 -6.18 8.89 -11.67
N GLN A 26 -6.37 8.33 -10.47
CA GLN A 26 -7.56 7.53 -10.20
C GLN A 26 -8.82 8.35 -10.54
N GLN A 27 -9.82 7.71 -11.13
CA GLN A 27 -11.10 8.37 -11.39
C GLN A 27 -11.83 8.65 -10.06
N LYS A 28 -12.52 9.80 -9.99
CA LYS A 28 -13.25 10.18 -8.76
C LYS A 28 -14.32 9.12 -8.48
N SER A 29 -14.49 8.75 -7.20
CA SER A 29 -15.31 7.63 -6.70
C SER A 29 -14.84 6.19 -7.01
N GLU A 30 -13.72 6.01 -7.72
CA GLU A 30 -13.27 4.69 -8.21
C GLU A 30 -11.85 4.33 -7.73
N SER A 31 -11.48 4.76 -6.53
CA SER A 31 -10.15 4.47 -5.97
C SER A 31 -9.88 2.98 -5.82
N ALA A 32 -10.90 2.17 -5.55
CA ALA A 32 -10.81 0.71 -5.53
C ALA A 32 -10.57 0.12 -6.93
N ALA A 33 -11.20 0.66 -7.97
CA ALA A 33 -10.99 0.25 -9.36
C ALA A 33 -9.52 0.48 -9.77
N PHE A 34 -8.96 1.66 -9.43
CA PHE A 34 -7.56 1.99 -9.66
C PHE A 34 -6.60 0.95 -9.05
N VAL A 35 -6.74 0.63 -7.75
CA VAL A 35 -5.84 -0.33 -7.11
C VAL A 35 -6.04 -1.76 -7.63
N THR A 36 -7.27 -2.14 -7.99
CA THR A 36 -7.57 -3.44 -8.59
C THR A 36 -6.90 -3.58 -9.95
N LEU A 37 -7.07 -2.60 -10.85
CA LEU A 37 -6.44 -2.60 -12.17
C LEU A 37 -4.91 -2.65 -12.07
N VAL A 38 -4.33 -1.81 -11.22
CA VAL A 38 -2.86 -1.75 -11.07
C VAL A 38 -2.34 -3.05 -10.48
N SER A 39 -3.05 -3.67 -9.52
CA SER A 39 -2.68 -4.98 -8.97
C SER A 39 -2.70 -6.08 -10.04
N LEU A 40 -3.76 -6.15 -10.86
CA LEU A 40 -3.87 -7.13 -11.96
C LEU A 40 -2.69 -6.96 -12.95
N ARG A 41 -2.41 -5.73 -13.38
CA ARG A 41 -1.31 -5.44 -14.32
C ARG A 41 0.07 -5.67 -13.72
N ALA A 42 0.24 -5.48 -12.40
CA ALA A 42 1.49 -5.75 -11.70
C ALA A 42 1.87 -7.24 -11.80
N HIS A 43 0.88 -8.13 -11.73
CA HIS A 43 1.06 -9.58 -11.93
C HIS A 43 0.85 -10.03 -13.39
N GLY A 44 0.85 -9.10 -14.35
CA GLY A 44 0.85 -9.43 -15.78
C GLY A 44 -0.53 -9.73 -16.38
N ILE A 45 -1.61 -9.56 -15.64
CA ILE A 45 -2.97 -9.71 -16.15
C ILE A 45 -3.39 -8.44 -16.88
N ALA A 46 -3.79 -8.60 -18.14
CA ALA A 46 -4.19 -7.50 -18.99
C ALA A 46 -5.63 -7.08 -18.68
N VAL A 47 -5.80 -5.84 -18.23
CA VAL A 47 -7.10 -5.16 -18.10
C VAL A 47 -7.02 -3.85 -18.85
N ALA A 48 -8.05 -3.49 -19.62
CA ALA A 48 -7.98 -2.37 -20.55
C ALA A 48 -8.09 -1.02 -19.84
N SER A 49 -8.99 -0.89 -18.87
CA SER A 49 -9.28 0.39 -18.22
C SER A 49 -9.82 0.27 -16.79
N GLN A 50 -9.80 1.37 -16.04
CA GLN A 50 -10.43 1.45 -14.70
C GLN A 50 -11.91 1.07 -14.75
N ASP A 51 -12.62 1.38 -15.84
CA ASP A 51 -14.04 1.06 -16.04
C ASP A 51 -14.31 -0.45 -15.99
N ASP A 52 -13.39 -1.27 -16.52
CA ASP A 52 -13.48 -2.73 -16.47
C ASP A 52 -13.35 -3.28 -15.04
N THR A 53 -12.83 -2.45 -14.13
CA THR A 53 -12.63 -2.75 -12.72
C THR A 53 -13.58 -1.98 -11.79
N ALA A 54 -14.54 -1.23 -12.36
CA ALA A 54 -15.48 -0.41 -11.60
C ALA A 54 -16.42 -1.24 -10.69
N SER A 55 -16.52 -2.56 -10.92
CA SER A 55 -17.20 -3.50 -10.01
C SER A 55 -16.49 -3.62 -8.65
N ALA A 56 -15.22 -3.22 -8.54
CA ALA A 56 -14.49 -3.16 -7.29
C ALA A 56 -15.12 -2.09 -6.38
N GLY A 57 -15.95 -2.52 -5.43
CA GLY A 57 -16.48 -1.63 -4.39
C GLY A 57 -15.38 -1.04 -3.51
N SER A 58 -15.72 -0.02 -2.71
CA SER A 58 -14.78 0.73 -1.87
C SER A 58 -14.29 0.01 -0.60
N SER A 59 -14.46 -1.31 -0.50
CA SER A 59 -14.07 -2.12 0.66
C SER A 59 -12.97 -3.13 0.32
N PRO A 60 -12.18 -3.60 1.30
CA PRO A 60 -11.21 -4.67 1.08
C PRO A 60 -11.85 -5.93 0.48
N ALA A 61 -12.99 -6.38 1.03
CA ALA A 61 -13.68 -7.57 0.57
C ALA A 61 -14.16 -7.47 -0.88
N SER A 62 -14.73 -6.32 -1.27
CA SER A 62 -15.18 -6.10 -2.65
C SER A 62 -14.02 -6.01 -3.63
N ALA A 63 -12.90 -5.38 -3.25
CA ALA A 63 -11.70 -5.34 -4.08
C ALA A 63 -11.08 -6.74 -4.23
N ALA A 64 -11.05 -7.53 -3.15
CA ALA A 64 -10.57 -8.91 -3.19
C ALA A 64 -11.41 -9.79 -4.13
N ALA A 65 -12.75 -9.67 -4.06
CA ALA A 65 -13.66 -10.38 -4.95
C ALA A 65 -13.44 -9.99 -6.42
N ALA A 66 -13.32 -8.69 -6.72
CA ALA A 66 -13.06 -8.21 -8.07
C ALA A 66 -11.71 -8.71 -8.62
N ILE A 67 -10.66 -8.73 -7.80
CA ILE A 67 -9.35 -9.28 -8.20
C ILE A 67 -9.46 -10.77 -8.54
N ALA A 68 -10.15 -11.57 -7.71
CA ALA A 68 -10.32 -12.99 -7.96
C ALA A 68 -11.12 -13.25 -9.25
N GLU A 69 -12.21 -12.51 -9.46
CA GLU A 69 -13.05 -12.62 -10.65
C GLU A 69 -12.30 -12.22 -11.93
N LEU A 70 -11.70 -11.02 -11.94
CA LEU A 70 -11.05 -10.46 -13.13
C LEU A 70 -9.73 -11.16 -13.47
N SER A 71 -9.08 -11.81 -12.49
CA SER A 71 -7.92 -12.66 -12.75
C SER A 71 -8.27 -14.07 -13.22
N GLY A 72 -9.55 -14.45 -13.29
CA GLY A 72 -9.94 -15.83 -13.57
C GLY A 72 -9.45 -16.83 -12.52
N GLY A 73 -9.19 -16.36 -11.28
CA GLY A 73 -8.61 -17.14 -10.20
C GLY A 73 -7.09 -17.30 -10.23
N GLU A 74 -6.37 -16.64 -11.15
CA GLU A 74 -4.90 -16.64 -11.17
C GLU A 74 -4.30 -15.89 -9.98
N LEU A 75 -5.00 -14.86 -9.47
CA LEU A 75 -4.62 -14.14 -8.27
C LEU A 75 -5.57 -14.43 -7.11
N THR A 76 -5.01 -14.39 -5.90
CA THR A 76 -5.76 -14.40 -4.66
C THR A 76 -5.41 -13.15 -3.87
N ALA A 77 -6.44 -12.42 -3.45
CA ALA A 77 -6.30 -11.32 -2.51
C ALA A 77 -6.59 -11.85 -1.09
N VAL A 78 -5.55 -12.02 -0.29
CA VAL A 78 -5.65 -12.45 1.10
C VAL A 78 -5.89 -11.21 1.97
N PRO A 79 -7.05 -11.08 2.62
CA PRO A 79 -7.27 -10.01 3.58
C PRO A 79 -6.33 -10.13 4.77
N ALA A 80 -6.08 -9.02 5.43
CA ALA A 80 -5.52 -9.00 6.77
C ALA A 80 -6.35 -7.99 7.57
N GLU A 81 -7.02 -8.49 8.60
CA GLU A 81 -7.91 -7.75 9.47
C GLU A 81 -7.52 -7.95 10.94
N GLY A 82 -7.93 -7.02 11.80
CA GLY A 82 -7.70 -7.10 13.24
C GLY A 82 -7.17 -5.81 13.84
N ALA A 83 -6.67 -5.92 15.09
CA ALA A 83 -6.10 -4.80 15.81
C ALA A 83 -4.71 -4.44 15.25
N TRP A 84 -4.66 -3.38 14.44
CA TRP A 84 -3.41 -2.90 13.86
C TRP A 84 -2.47 -2.36 14.92
N THR A 85 -1.25 -2.89 14.91
CA THR A 85 -0.12 -2.41 15.74
C THR A 85 1.11 -2.24 14.87
N ALA A 86 2.06 -1.42 15.31
CA ALA A 86 3.35 -1.29 14.66
C ALA A 86 4.08 -2.63 14.53
N ALA A 87 3.95 -3.51 15.53
CA ALA A 87 4.54 -4.85 15.49
C ALA A 87 3.90 -5.73 14.40
N ALA A 88 2.57 -5.73 14.28
CA ALA A 88 1.85 -6.50 13.27
C ALA A 88 2.20 -6.02 11.85
N LEU A 89 2.12 -4.72 11.58
CA LEU A 89 2.46 -4.19 10.26
C LEU A 89 3.93 -4.41 9.92
N ARG A 90 4.85 -4.23 10.88
CA ARG A 90 6.27 -4.54 10.68
C ARG A 90 6.50 -6.01 10.33
N ALA A 91 5.79 -6.93 10.97
CA ALA A 91 5.89 -8.37 10.68
C ALA A 91 5.42 -8.70 9.25
N ILE A 92 4.36 -8.05 8.76
CA ILE A 92 3.93 -8.16 7.36
C ILE A 92 5.01 -7.61 6.44
N LEU A 93 5.42 -6.34 6.60
CA LEU A 93 6.38 -5.67 5.72
C LEU A 93 7.74 -6.39 5.67
N ALA A 94 8.16 -7.04 6.77
CA ALA A 94 9.38 -7.83 6.83
C ALA A 94 9.29 -9.15 6.03
N GLY A 95 8.10 -9.72 5.85
CA GLY A 95 7.87 -10.94 5.06
C GLY A 95 7.65 -10.69 3.57
N VAL A 96 7.30 -9.46 3.18
CA VAL A 96 7.06 -9.09 1.77
C VAL A 96 8.22 -9.47 0.82
N PRO A 97 9.51 -9.29 1.16
CA PRO A 97 10.60 -9.63 0.24
C PRO A 97 10.68 -11.10 -0.18
N GLU A 98 9.96 -12.00 0.51
CA GLU A 98 9.91 -13.44 0.24
C GLU A 98 8.75 -13.84 -0.68
N LEU A 99 7.88 -12.90 -1.07
CA LEU A 99 6.66 -13.13 -1.84
C LEU A 99 6.58 -12.22 -3.07
N ASP A 100 5.99 -12.70 -4.16
CA ASP A 100 5.50 -11.83 -5.23
C ASP A 100 4.13 -11.28 -4.81
N VAL A 101 4.13 -10.14 -4.10
CA VAL A 101 2.93 -9.59 -3.47
C VAL A 101 2.75 -8.10 -3.77
N THR A 102 1.54 -7.72 -4.13
CA THR A 102 1.09 -6.33 -4.14
C THR A 102 0.31 -6.04 -2.85
N LEU A 103 0.81 -5.11 -2.03
CA LEU A 103 0.14 -4.68 -0.80
C LEU A 103 -0.80 -3.52 -1.04
N VAL A 104 -2.11 -3.73 -0.82
CA VAL A 104 -3.14 -2.69 -0.91
C VAL A 104 -3.65 -2.34 0.48
N ALA A 105 -3.29 -1.16 0.98
CA ALA A 105 -3.71 -0.65 2.27
C ALA A 105 -4.96 0.22 2.10
N PHE A 106 -6.03 -0.12 2.81
CA PHE A 106 -7.22 0.71 2.93
C PHE A 106 -7.02 1.65 4.11
N VAL A 107 -6.85 2.94 3.83
CA VAL A 107 -6.47 3.92 4.85
C VAL A 107 -7.50 5.03 4.99
N ASP A 108 -7.61 5.54 6.21
CA ASP A 108 -8.20 6.84 6.50
C ASP A 108 -7.12 7.90 6.37
N THR A 109 -7.16 8.66 5.27
CA THR A 109 -6.12 9.62 4.93
C THR A 109 -5.97 10.76 5.94
N ALA A 110 -6.93 10.94 6.85
CA ALA A 110 -6.86 11.92 7.93
C ALA A 110 -5.80 11.59 8.99
N ASP A 111 -5.54 10.29 9.21
CA ASP A 111 -4.60 9.82 10.25
C ASP A 111 -3.15 9.76 9.74
N LEU A 112 -2.96 9.87 8.42
CA LEU A 112 -1.64 9.95 7.79
C LEU A 112 -0.94 11.27 8.12
N GLY A 113 0.40 11.26 8.03
CA GLY A 113 1.19 12.48 7.98
C GLY A 113 0.96 13.24 6.67
N ALA A 114 1.32 14.52 6.64
CA ALA A 114 1.19 15.30 5.42
C ALA A 114 2.11 14.74 4.32
N PRO A 115 1.61 14.51 3.08
CA PRO A 115 2.40 13.89 2.01
C PRO A 115 3.53 14.79 1.50
N ASP A 116 3.48 16.08 1.81
CA ASP A 116 4.50 17.11 1.54
C ASP A 116 5.42 17.37 2.76
N THR A 117 5.43 16.46 3.75
CA THR A 117 6.38 16.54 4.88
C THR A 117 7.81 16.63 4.34
N PRO A 118 8.60 17.65 4.73
CA PRO A 118 9.96 17.81 4.21
C PRO A 118 10.88 16.62 4.51
N ASP A 119 11.68 16.21 3.53
CA ASP A 119 12.68 15.12 3.66
C ASP A 119 13.55 15.29 4.93
N ARG A 120 13.91 16.53 5.28
CA ARG A 120 14.73 16.79 6.47
C ARG A 120 14.04 16.35 7.76
N ALA A 121 12.74 16.63 7.92
CA ALA A 121 11.99 16.23 9.11
C ALA A 121 11.83 14.70 9.18
N LEU A 122 11.65 14.05 8.03
CA LEU A 122 11.61 12.59 7.94
C LEU A 122 12.98 11.96 8.28
N ARG A 123 14.10 12.60 7.90
CA ARG A 123 15.45 12.18 8.31
C ARG A 123 15.67 12.35 9.80
N ASP A 124 15.27 13.48 10.38
CA ASP A 124 15.38 13.70 11.83
C ASP A 124 14.58 12.63 12.62
N TYR A 125 13.45 12.16 12.09
CA TYR A 125 12.72 11.00 12.62
C TYR A 125 13.52 9.69 12.50
N LEU A 126 14.08 9.40 11.32
CA LEU A 126 14.87 8.18 11.11
C LEU A 126 16.11 8.13 12.02
N ASP A 127 16.75 9.27 12.25
CA ASP A 127 17.99 9.37 13.02
C ASP A 127 17.73 9.40 14.54
N GLY A 128 16.77 10.21 14.98
CA GLY A 128 16.56 10.54 16.40
C GLY A 128 15.20 10.18 16.97
N GLY A 129 14.27 9.67 16.14
CA GLY A 129 12.93 9.24 16.56
C GLY A 129 11.96 10.38 16.82
N LEU A 130 12.32 11.63 16.52
CA LEU A 130 11.43 12.79 16.67
C LEU A 130 10.41 12.80 15.53
N PRO A 131 9.11 12.54 15.78
CA PRO A 131 8.13 12.45 14.71
C PRO A 131 7.82 13.83 14.12
N PRO A 132 7.72 13.98 12.78
CA PRO A 132 7.10 15.15 12.18
C PRO A 132 5.63 15.28 12.63
N PHE A 133 5.24 16.48 13.02
CA PHE A 133 3.89 16.79 13.50
C PHE A 133 2.94 17.24 12.38
N TRP A 134 3.39 17.28 11.13
CA TRP A 134 2.53 17.59 9.98
C TRP A 134 1.54 16.45 9.75
N SER A 135 0.25 16.76 9.90
CA SER A 135 -0.86 15.85 9.62
C SER A 135 -1.43 16.11 8.24
N SER A 136 -2.00 15.08 7.64
CA SER A 136 -2.76 15.22 6.40
C SER A 136 -3.92 16.21 6.57
N ARG A 137 -4.14 17.03 5.54
CA ARG A 137 -5.32 17.92 5.42
C ARG A 137 -6.50 17.23 4.73
N TRP A 138 -6.30 16.00 4.27
CA TRP A 138 -7.27 15.25 3.49
C TRP A 138 -8.07 14.32 4.40
N HIS A 139 -9.38 14.25 4.18
CA HIS A 139 -10.30 13.42 4.94
C HIS A 139 -11.08 12.52 3.99
N ALA A 140 -10.47 11.40 3.63
CA ALA A 140 -11.07 10.41 2.74
C ALA A 140 -10.60 9.00 3.09
N ARG A 141 -11.47 8.02 2.87
CA ARG A 141 -11.08 6.61 2.81
C ARG A 141 -10.51 6.36 1.42
N ASN A 142 -9.24 5.95 1.35
CA ASN A 142 -8.58 5.71 0.07
C ASN A 142 -7.76 4.41 0.17
N PRO A 143 -7.90 3.47 -0.76
CA PRO A 143 -6.91 2.43 -0.94
C PRO A 143 -5.64 3.03 -1.57
N VAL A 144 -4.48 2.61 -1.07
CA VAL A 144 -3.15 3.01 -1.53
C VAL A 144 -2.23 1.78 -1.53
N PHE A 145 -1.10 1.83 -2.24
CA PHE A 145 -0.12 0.74 -2.18
C PHE A 145 0.97 1.00 -1.14
N LEU A 146 1.47 -0.06 -0.50
CA LEU A 146 2.69 -0.03 0.31
C LEU A 146 3.82 -0.68 -0.50
N ALA A 147 4.81 0.12 -0.93
CA ALA A 147 5.75 -0.28 -1.98
C ALA A 147 7.20 -0.46 -1.49
N GLY A 148 7.52 -0.05 -0.27
CA GLY A 148 8.87 -0.21 0.27
C GLY A 148 9.03 0.45 1.62
N THR A 149 10.23 0.35 2.19
CA THR A 149 10.54 0.95 3.48
C THR A 149 11.92 1.60 3.51
N VAL A 150 12.08 2.58 4.42
CA VAL A 150 13.37 3.12 4.86
C VAL A 150 13.39 3.00 6.38
N SER A 151 14.47 2.50 6.97
CA SER A 151 14.58 2.38 8.43
C SER A 151 15.86 3.00 8.94
N GLY A 152 15.78 3.62 10.10
CA GLY A 152 16.89 4.16 10.87
C GLY A 152 16.70 3.87 12.37
N PRO A 153 17.66 4.26 13.22
CA PRO A 153 17.59 4.02 14.66
C PRO A 153 16.32 4.55 15.33
N GLY A 154 15.78 5.66 14.84
CA GLY A 154 14.58 6.30 15.37
C GLY A 154 13.26 5.69 14.90
N GLY A 155 13.24 4.96 13.78
CA GLY A 155 12.01 4.35 13.29
C GLY A 155 12.02 3.90 11.83
N THR A 156 10.82 3.68 11.30
CA THR A 156 10.62 3.17 9.92
C THR A 156 9.65 4.06 9.18
N LEU A 157 10.04 4.46 7.96
CA LEU A 157 9.17 5.07 6.97
C LEU A 157 8.71 4.01 5.96
N VAL A 158 7.48 4.15 5.49
CA VAL A 158 6.86 3.31 4.47
C VAL A 158 6.61 4.17 3.24
N ALA A 159 7.01 3.69 2.08
CA ALA A 159 6.69 4.32 0.80
C ALA A 159 5.25 3.95 0.41
N VAL A 160 4.41 4.97 0.31
CA VAL A 160 3.01 4.87 -0.07
C VAL A 160 2.86 5.37 -1.50
N VAL A 161 2.22 4.58 -2.36
CA VAL A 161 1.84 4.98 -3.72
C VAL A 161 0.35 5.28 -3.71
N ASP A 162 0.04 6.56 -3.89
CA ASP A 162 -1.32 7.10 -3.90
C ASP A 162 -1.82 7.23 -5.35
N GLY A 163 -3.13 7.14 -5.56
CA GLY A 163 -3.78 7.28 -6.88
C GLY A 163 -3.78 8.70 -7.45
N TYR A 164 -3.21 9.70 -6.76
CA TYR A 164 -3.12 11.07 -7.25
C TYR A 164 -1.66 11.53 -7.44
N ARG A 165 -1.31 11.90 -8.69
CA ARG A 165 0.02 12.43 -9.03
C ARG A 165 0.44 13.66 -8.21
N SER A 166 -0.53 14.48 -7.82
CA SER A 166 -0.30 15.70 -7.02
C SER A 166 0.06 15.44 -5.55
N ILE A 167 0.00 14.20 -5.08
CA ILE A 167 0.33 13.81 -3.71
C ILE A 167 1.77 13.29 -3.67
N GLY A 168 2.59 13.89 -2.79
CA GLY A 168 4.01 13.56 -2.67
C GLY A 168 4.81 13.90 -3.93
N ARG A 169 5.78 13.05 -4.27
CA ARG A 169 6.57 13.14 -5.50
C ARG A 169 5.99 12.18 -6.54
N ASP A 170 5.20 12.72 -7.46
CA ASP A 170 4.55 11.97 -8.54
C ASP A 170 3.75 10.76 -8.05
N GLY A 171 2.87 10.99 -7.06
CA GLY A 171 2.01 9.98 -6.45
C GLY A 171 2.70 9.10 -5.41
N VAL A 172 3.95 9.39 -5.03
CA VAL A 172 4.69 8.62 -4.01
C VAL A 172 5.06 9.51 -2.84
N HIS A 173 4.69 9.12 -1.63
CA HIS A 173 5.06 9.82 -0.41
C HIS A 173 5.50 8.86 0.69
N LEU A 174 6.23 9.38 1.67
CA LEU A 174 6.73 8.61 2.81
C LEU A 174 5.85 8.85 4.03
N GLN A 175 5.53 7.77 4.74
CA GLN A 175 4.73 7.82 5.97
C GLN A 175 5.46 7.09 7.09
N MET A 176 5.42 7.64 8.31
CA MET A 176 5.87 6.89 9.48
C MET A 176 5.04 5.62 9.63
N LEU A 177 5.68 4.50 9.99
CA LEU A 177 4.99 3.23 10.22
C LEU A 177 3.79 3.41 11.15
N ASP A 178 3.94 4.17 12.24
CA ASP A 178 2.88 4.41 13.22
C ASP A 178 1.72 5.23 12.64
N ARG A 179 1.97 6.12 11.68
CA ARG A 179 0.92 6.86 10.96
C ARG A 179 0.17 5.95 10.01
N VAL A 180 0.87 5.04 9.33
CA VAL A 180 0.21 4.02 8.49
C VAL A 180 -0.67 3.12 9.35
N VAL A 181 -0.17 2.66 10.51
CA VAL A 181 -0.94 1.85 11.48
C VAL A 181 -2.19 2.59 11.95
N ALA A 182 -2.06 3.86 12.36
CA ALA A 182 -3.20 4.67 12.81
C ALA A 182 -4.26 4.83 11.71
N ALA A 183 -3.83 5.02 10.47
CA ALA A 183 -4.70 5.18 9.32
C ALA A 183 -5.33 3.88 8.82
N LEU A 184 -4.75 2.72 9.15
CA LEU A 184 -5.15 1.45 8.53
C LEU A 184 -6.57 1.05 8.96
N ARG A 185 -7.37 0.65 7.96
CA ARG A 185 -8.72 0.10 8.12
C ARG A 185 -8.84 -1.31 7.54
N GLY A 186 -7.84 -1.74 6.79
CA GLY A 186 -7.69 -3.08 6.24
C GLY A 186 -6.47 -3.14 5.33
N LEU A 187 -5.96 -4.33 5.09
CA LEU A 187 -4.85 -4.58 4.17
C LEU A 187 -5.20 -5.79 3.31
N LEU A 188 -4.89 -5.75 2.03
CA LEU A 188 -4.93 -6.90 1.14
C LEU A 188 -3.52 -7.25 0.69
N LEU A 189 -3.20 -8.54 0.73
CA LEU A 189 -2.02 -9.13 0.12
C LEU A 189 -2.50 -9.78 -1.17
N VAL A 190 -2.25 -9.13 -2.31
CA VAL A 190 -2.58 -9.68 -3.63
C VAL A 190 -1.38 -10.50 -4.11
N VAL A 191 -1.58 -11.79 -4.31
CA VAL A 191 -0.53 -12.76 -4.68
C VAL A 191 -1.01 -13.69 -5.79
N PRO A 192 -0.10 -14.34 -6.54
CA PRO A 192 -0.44 -15.51 -7.32
C PRO A 192 -1.19 -16.55 -6.46
N ALA A 193 -2.21 -17.20 -7.00
CA ALA A 193 -3.03 -18.14 -6.24
C ALA A 193 -2.22 -19.29 -5.60
N ALA A 194 -1.11 -19.70 -6.23
CA ALA A 194 -0.18 -20.69 -5.70
C ALA A 194 0.51 -20.24 -4.38
N ASP A 195 0.68 -18.94 -4.18
CA ASP A 195 1.34 -18.35 -3.02
C ASP A 195 0.36 -17.96 -1.90
N ALA A 196 -0.94 -18.18 -2.11
CA ALA A 196 -1.97 -17.88 -1.11
C ALA A 196 -1.70 -18.54 0.27
N PRO A 197 -1.24 -19.80 0.38
CA PRO A 197 -0.88 -20.39 1.67
C PRO A 197 0.26 -19.64 2.39
N ALA A 198 1.24 -19.12 1.65
CA ALA A 198 2.35 -18.36 2.22
C ALA A 198 1.90 -16.97 2.68
N ALA A 199 1.03 -16.30 1.92
CA ALA A 199 0.39 -15.05 2.32
C ALA A 199 -0.47 -15.23 3.58
N LEU A 200 -1.29 -16.30 3.66
CA LEU A 200 -2.07 -16.64 4.86
C LEU A 200 -1.19 -16.88 6.08
N ALA A 201 -0.09 -17.62 5.93
CA ALA A 201 0.87 -17.85 7.00
C ALA A 201 1.53 -16.55 7.47
N LEU A 202 1.81 -15.62 6.55
CA LEU A 202 2.34 -14.29 6.88
C LEU A 202 1.35 -13.48 7.72
N VAL A 203 0.08 -13.44 7.32
CA VAL A 203 -1.01 -12.77 8.06
C VAL A 203 -1.18 -13.35 9.46
N ALA A 204 -1.22 -14.68 9.57
CA ALA A 204 -1.33 -15.37 10.84
C ALA A 204 -0.12 -15.10 11.77
N ARG A 205 1.12 -15.08 11.22
CA ARG A 205 2.34 -14.75 11.98
C ARG A 205 2.32 -13.32 12.53
N ALA A 206 1.69 -12.39 11.80
CA ALA A 206 1.44 -11.03 12.25
C ALA A 206 0.32 -10.91 13.30
N ARG A 207 -0.31 -12.04 13.68
CA ARG A 207 -1.46 -12.13 14.60
C ARG A 207 -2.70 -11.37 14.09
N LEU A 208 -2.88 -11.39 12.78
CA LEU A 208 -4.03 -10.84 12.10
C LEU A 208 -4.92 -11.98 11.59
N THR A 209 -6.17 -11.67 11.30
CA THR A 209 -7.14 -12.61 10.74
C THR A 209 -7.20 -12.42 9.23
N PRO A 210 -7.04 -13.49 8.43
CA PRO A 210 -7.25 -13.43 7.00
C PRO A 210 -8.72 -13.41 6.60
#